data_AF-A0A950UFN8-F1
#
_entry.id   AF-A0A950UFN8-F1
#
_cell.length_a   1.000
_cell.length_b   1.000
_cell.length_c   1.000
_cell.angle_alpha   90.00
_cell.angle_beta   90.00
_cell.angle_gamma   90.00
#
_symmetry.space_group_name_H-M   'P 1'
#
loop_
_entity.id
_entity.type
_entity.pdbx_description
1 polymer ?
#
loop_
_entity_poly.entity_id
_entity_poly.type
_entity_poly.pdbx_seq_one_letter_code
_entity_poly.pdbx_strand_id
1 'polypeptide(L)'
;ASIAEATLEDALFESGRPVLMVPRDGWKHIGEVVAIAWNGSTETALTVALGMPFLTRAREVVIVAVGPQHMPEPGPTGDELARTLERHGIAVSLRTAYGRQKPQGESFMKEALAAGADLMLKGAYTQSRIRQMIFGGATRHIIMESPIPVLMAR
;
A
#
# COMPACT_ATOMS: atom_id res chain seq x y z
N ALA A 1 13.87 8.46 -16.79
CA ALA A 1 13.65 7.43 -15.76
C ALA A 1 14.91 6.59 -15.66
N SER A 2 15.32 6.22 -14.45
CA SER A 2 16.35 5.19 -14.27
C SER A 2 15.84 3.83 -14.80
N ILE A 3 16.73 2.87 -15.08
CA ILE A 3 16.33 1.52 -15.52
C ILE A 3 15.37 0.87 -14.52
N ALA A 4 15.58 1.08 -13.21
CA ALA A 4 14.72 0.54 -12.17
C ALA A 4 13.30 1.13 -12.22
N GLU A 5 13.18 2.43 -12.48
CA GLU A 5 11.90 3.12 -12.62
C GLU A 5 11.12 2.62 -13.84
N ALA A 6 11.79 2.47 -15.00
CA ALA A 6 11.17 1.92 -16.21
C ALA A 6 10.75 0.46 -16.01
N THR A 7 11.61 -0.36 -15.38
CA THR A 7 11.30 -1.77 -15.08
C THR A 7 10.10 -1.89 -14.17
N LEU A 8 9.97 -1.01 -13.17
CA LEU A 8 8.81 -1.00 -12.30
C LEU A 8 7.54 -0.57 -13.03
N GLU A 9 7.61 0.45 -13.89
CA GLU A 9 6.48 0.87 -14.74
C GLU A 9 5.99 -0.30 -15.60
N ASP A 10 6.90 -0.93 -16.34
CA ASP A 10 6.57 -2.05 -17.23
C ASP A 10 6.06 -3.25 -16.43
N ALA A 11 6.67 -3.57 -15.28
CA ALA A 11 6.19 -4.67 -14.44
C ALA A 11 4.79 -4.39 -13.88
N LEU A 12 4.47 -3.17 -13.47
CA LEU A 12 3.15 -2.83 -12.93
C LEU A 12 2.06 -2.82 -14.00
N PHE A 13 2.39 -2.46 -15.25
CA PHE A 13 1.38 -2.26 -16.29
C PHE A 13 1.29 -3.37 -17.32
N GLU A 14 2.39 -4.06 -17.60
CA GLU A 14 2.46 -5.05 -18.69
C GLU A 14 2.52 -6.49 -18.16
N SER A 15 2.81 -6.72 -16.86
CA SER A 15 2.94 -8.08 -16.32
C SER A 15 1.61 -8.79 -16.06
N GLY A 16 0.52 -8.03 -15.86
CA GLY A 16 -0.78 -8.56 -15.42
C GLY A 16 -0.74 -9.23 -14.03
N ARG A 17 0.31 -8.98 -13.22
CA ARG A 17 0.52 -9.59 -11.91
C ARG A 17 0.90 -8.55 -10.85
N PRO A 18 0.68 -8.82 -9.55
CA PRO A 18 1.23 -8.01 -8.48
C PRO A 18 2.76 -7.93 -8.54
N VAL A 19 3.30 -6.76 -8.24
CA VAL A 19 4.74 -6.51 -8.14
C VAL A 19 5.10 -6.30 -6.67
N LEU A 20 6.05 -7.09 -6.18
CA LEU A 20 6.62 -6.91 -4.85
C LEU A 20 7.94 -6.14 -4.98
N MET A 21 7.95 -4.90 -4.51
CA MET A 21 9.16 -4.10 -4.37
C MET A 21 9.82 -4.39 -3.04
N VAL A 22 11.15 -4.42 -3.02
CA VAL A 22 11.92 -4.75 -1.82
C VAL A 22 13.02 -3.71 -1.54
N PRO A 23 13.35 -3.44 -0.26
CA PRO A 23 14.43 -2.51 0.09
C PRO A 23 15.79 -3.02 -0.40
N ARG A 24 16.66 -2.09 -0.85
CA ARG A 24 18.02 -2.44 -1.33
C ARG A 24 18.90 -3.03 -0.24
N ASP A 25 18.78 -2.52 0.98
CA ASP A 25 19.61 -2.91 2.12
C ASP A 25 19.10 -4.20 2.82
N GLY A 26 18.07 -4.83 2.25
CA GLY A 26 17.48 -6.07 2.75
C GLY A 26 16.31 -5.85 3.72
N TRP A 27 15.66 -6.97 4.07
CA TRP A 27 14.55 -7.04 5.02
C TRP A 27 14.68 -8.32 5.85
N LYS A 28 14.14 -8.33 7.07
CA LYS A 28 14.30 -9.47 8.00
C LYS A 28 13.13 -10.45 7.95
N HIS A 29 11.92 -9.91 8.01
CA HIS A 29 10.67 -10.65 8.01
C HIS A 29 9.78 -10.09 6.89
N ILE A 30 8.81 -10.89 6.46
CA ILE A 30 7.82 -10.44 5.49
C ILE A 30 6.45 -11.03 5.84
N GLY A 31 5.52 -10.14 6.13
CA GLY A 31 4.13 -10.48 6.33
C GLY A 31 3.76 -10.96 7.72
N GLU A 32 4.58 -10.70 8.75
CA GLU A 32 4.16 -10.91 10.14
C GLU A 32 3.16 -9.83 10.57
N VAL A 33 3.42 -8.57 10.21
CA VAL A 33 2.51 -7.44 10.42
C VAL A 33 2.33 -6.73 9.08
N VAL A 34 1.15 -6.88 8.49
CA VAL A 34 0.89 -6.37 7.14
C VAL A 34 0.10 -5.08 7.21
N ALA A 35 0.66 -3.98 6.69
CA ALA A 35 -0.07 -2.73 6.54
C ALA A 35 -0.85 -2.68 5.22
N ILE A 36 -2.07 -2.15 5.25
CA ILE A 36 -2.84 -1.79 4.05
C ILE A 36 -2.95 -0.27 3.98
N ALA A 37 -2.41 0.33 2.92
CA ALA A 37 -2.54 1.75 2.65
C ALA A 37 -3.92 2.05 2.02
N TRP A 38 -4.95 2.20 2.86
CA TRP A 38 -6.34 2.29 2.42
C TRP A 38 -6.75 3.72 2.05
N ASN A 39 -7.16 3.90 0.80
CA ASN A 39 -7.70 5.15 0.28
C ASN A 39 -9.14 5.00 -0.28
N GLY A 40 -9.75 3.82 -0.19
CA GLY A 40 -11.08 3.57 -0.74
C GLY A 40 -11.14 3.30 -2.26
N SER A 41 -10.00 3.28 -2.96
CA SER A 41 -9.98 3.09 -4.42
C SER A 41 -10.04 1.61 -4.83
N THR A 42 -10.51 1.37 -6.07
CA THR A 42 -10.59 0.03 -6.66
C THR A 42 -9.22 -0.65 -6.73
N GLU A 43 -8.16 0.07 -7.07
CA GLU A 43 -6.81 -0.50 -7.19
C GLU A 43 -6.28 -0.97 -5.83
N THR A 44 -6.60 -0.24 -4.76
CA THR A 44 -6.27 -0.69 -3.40
C THR A 44 -7.10 -1.92 -3.02
N ALA A 45 -8.41 -1.93 -3.32
CA ALA A 45 -9.25 -3.10 -3.06
C ALA A 45 -8.77 -4.36 -3.82
N LEU A 46 -8.36 -4.21 -5.08
CA LEU A 46 -7.75 -5.27 -5.89
C LEU A 46 -6.43 -5.75 -5.28
N THR A 47 -5.59 -4.82 -4.82
CA THR A 47 -4.34 -5.17 -4.13
C THR A 47 -4.59 -5.95 -2.85
N VAL A 48 -5.62 -5.59 -2.07
CA VAL A 48 -6.04 -6.38 -0.89
C VAL A 48 -6.43 -7.79 -1.32
N ALA A 49 -7.28 -7.93 -2.34
CA ALA A 49 -7.74 -9.23 -2.83
C ALA A 49 -6.56 -10.12 -3.30
N LEU A 50 -5.63 -9.56 -4.06
CA LEU A 50 -4.43 -10.25 -4.54
C LEU A 50 -3.41 -10.54 -3.42
N GLY A 51 -3.44 -9.73 -2.35
CA GLY A 51 -2.59 -9.87 -1.17
C GLY A 51 -3.13 -10.81 -0.09
N MET A 52 -4.32 -11.38 -0.25
CA MET A 52 -4.93 -12.31 0.73
C MET A 52 -4.01 -13.45 1.20
N PRO A 53 -3.13 -14.04 0.37
CA PRO A 53 -2.17 -15.04 0.85
C PRO A 53 -1.22 -14.53 1.94
N PHE A 54 -0.86 -13.24 1.93
CA PHE A 54 -0.12 -12.61 3.04
C PHE A 54 -1.03 -12.30 4.21
N LEU A 55 -2.20 -11.71 3.95
CA LEU A 55 -3.11 -11.24 5.00
C LEU A 55 -3.65 -12.37 5.89
N THR A 56 -3.94 -13.53 5.31
CA THR A 56 -4.43 -14.71 6.06
C THR A 56 -3.37 -15.39 6.92
N ARG A 57 -2.08 -15.12 6.67
CA ARG A 57 -0.95 -15.66 7.43
C ARG A 57 -0.34 -14.65 8.40
N ALA A 58 -0.75 -13.39 8.31
CA ALA A 58 -0.26 -12.32 9.15
C ALA A 58 -0.71 -12.52 10.60
N ARG A 59 0.16 -12.17 11.55
CA ARG A 59 -0.22 -12.07 12.96
C ARG A 59 -1.21 -10.93 13.17
N GLU A 60 -1.02 -9.84 12.43
CA GLU A 60 -1.88 -8.65 12.47
C GLU A 60 -1.89 -7.96 11.11
N VAL A 61 -3.05 -7.44 10.73
CA VAL A 61 -3.21 -6.53 9.60
C VAL A 61 -3.56 -5.14 10.12
N VAL A 62 -2.75 -4.15 9.74
CA VAL A 62 -2.94 -2.75 10.13
C VAL A 62 -3.50 -1.98 8.95
N ILE A 63 -4.75 -1.56 9.03
CA ILE A 63 -5.36 -0.69 8.02
C ILE A 63 -4.97 0.75 8.35
N VAL A 64 -4.16 1.34 7.49
CA VAL A 64 -3.82 2.76 7.57
C VAL A 64 -4.72 3.49 6.57
N ALA A 65 -5.78 4.13 7.05
CA ALA A 65 -6.81 4.74 6.21
C ALA A 65 -6.69 6.26 6.14
N VAL A 66 -7.04 6.85 4.99
CA VAL A 66 -7.30 8.29 4.91
C VAL A 66 -8.63 8.64 5.54
N GLY A 67 -8.76 9.87 6.07
CA GLY A 67 -10.05 10.38 6.51
C GLY A 67 -11.05 10.49 5.35
N PRO A 68 -12.38 10.39 5.59
CA PRO A 68 -13.40 10.39 4.53
C PRO A 68 -13.31 11.58 3.57
N GLN A 69 -12.98 12.77 4.09
CA GLN A 69 -12.80 14.00 3.31
C GLN A 69 -11.60 13.99 2.34
N HIS A 70 -10.71 13.00 2.48
CA HIS A 70 -9.51 12.84 1.66
C HIS A 70 -9.59 11.62 0.73
N MET A 71 -10.71 10.90 0.72
CA MET A 71 -10.93 9.83 -0.26
C MET A 71 -11.00 10.43 -1.67
N PRO A 72 -10.40 9.76 -2.68
CA PRO A 72 -10.43 10.24 -4.06
C PRO A 72 -11.84 10.19 -4.64
N GLU A 73 -12.63 9.20 -4.25
CA GLU A 73 -14.01 8.97 -4.67
C GLU A 73 -14.82 8.39 -3.49
N PRO A 74 -16.16 8.54 -3.47
CA PRO A 74 -17.00 7.85 -2.51
C PRO A 74 -16.78 6.34 -2.57
N GLY A 75 -16.52 5.71 -1.43
CA GLY A 75 -16.19 4.29 -1.38
C GLY A 75 -16.14 3.75 0.05
N PRO A 76 -15.76 2.48 0.20
CA PRO A 76 -15.75 1.84 1.50
C PRO A 76 -14.71 2.47 2.43
N THR A 77 -15.11 2.64 3.69
CA THR A 77 -14.28 3.12 4.79
C THR A 77 -13.26 2.08 5.25
N GLY A 78 -12.25 2.53 5.99
CA GLY A 78 -11.29 1.61 6.64
C GLY A 78 -12.00 0.63 7.58
N ASP A 79 -13.05 1.07 8.27
CA ASP A 79 -13.85 0.22 9.17
C ASP A 79 -14.63 -0.86 8.40
N GLU A 80 -15.13 -0.54 7.20
CA GLU A 80 -15.81 -1.52 6.33
C GLU A 80 -14.83 -2.57 5.79
N LEU A 81 -13.62 -2.15 5.45
CA LEU A 81 -12.54 -3.07 5.10
C LEU A 81 -12.18 -3.96 6.30
N ALA A 82 -12.03 -3.38 7.49
CA ALA A 82 -11.69 -4.12 8.71
C ALA A 82 -12.70 -5.22 9.00
N ARG A 83 -14.00 -4.88 9.01
CA ARG A 83 -15.08 -5.86 9.17
C ARG A 83 -15.00 -6.98 8.13
N THR A 84 -14.57 -6.67 6.92
CA THR A 84 -14.43 -7.66 5.85
C THR A 84 -13.27 -8.61 6.08
N LEU A 85 -12.13 -8.11 6.54
CA LEU A 85 -10.96 -8.94 6.87
C LEU A 85 -11.18 -9.75 8.15
N GLU A 86 -11.85 -9.18 9.15
CA GLU A 86 -12.24 -9.89 10.38
C GLU A 86 -13.16 -11.09 10.07
N ARG A 87 -14.07 -10.97 9.09
CA ARG A 87 -14.87 -12.10 8.61
C ARG A 87 -14.04 -13.24 7.99
N HIS A 88 -12.80 -12.96 7.57
CA HIS A 88 -11.85 -13.97 7.12
C HIS A 88 -10.97 -14.52 8.26
N GLY A 89 -11.28 -14.17 9.53
CA GLY A 89 -10.51 -14.60 10.70
C GLY A 89 -9.19 -13.86 10.90
N ILE A 90 -9.02 -12.70 10.24
CA ILE A 90 -7.79 -11.90 10.31
C ILE A 90 -7.89 -10.94 11.50
N ALA A 91 -6.82 -10.85 12.31
CA ALA A 91 -6.70 -9.83 13.35
C ALA A 91 -6.40 -8.47 12.72
N VAL A 92 -7.24 -7.47 12.97
CA VAL A 92 -7.17 -6.16 12.31
C VAL A 92 -7.07 -5.03 13.34
N SER A 93 -6.24 -4.03 13.05
CA SER A 93 -6.27 -2.73 13.73
C SER A 93 -6.39 -1.58 12.71
N LEU A 94 -6.97 -0.45 13.13
CA LEU A 94 -7.08 0.74 12.30
C LEU A 94 -6.15 1.86 12.79
N ARG A 95 -5.56 2.57 11.84
CA ARG A 95 -4.81 3.81 12.04
C ARG A 95 -5.23 4.83 10.99
N THR A 96 -5.09 6.11 11.34
CA THR A 96 -5.37 7.21 10.42
C THR A 96 -4.07 7.73 9.81
N ALA A 97 -4.01 7.84 8.48
CA ALA A 97 -2.94 8.56 7.81
C ALA A 97 -3.12 10.08 8.02
N TYR A 98 -2.31 10.67 8.90
CA TYR A 98 -2.36 12.12 9.18
C TYR A 98 -1.57 12.94 8.14
N GLY A 99 -2.11 14.10 7.75
CA GLY A 99 -1.43 15.08 6.90
C GLY A 99 -2.14 16.45 6.94
N ARG A 100 -1.38 17.56 6.96
CA ARG A 100 -1.94 18.92 7.12
C ARG A 100 -2.84 19.39 5.97
N GLN A 101 -2.75 18.79 4.78
CA GLN A 101 -3.48 19.23 3.58
C GLN A 101 -4.06 18.05 2.77
N LYS A 102 -3.26 17.00 2.51
CA LYS A 102 -3.67 15.68 2.01
C LYS A 102 -2.71 14.61 2.56
N PRO A 103 -3.18 13.45 3.02
CA PRO A 103 -2.29 12.34 3.38
C PRO A 103 -1.47 11.92 2.15
N GLN A 104 -0.16 11.99 2.25
CA GLN A 104 0.76 11.54 1.21
C GLN A 104 1.22 10.11 1.49
N GLY A 105 1.89 9.46 0.54
CA GLY A 105 2.42 8.11 0.75
C GLY A 105 3.35 8.01 1.98
N GLU A 106 4.04 9.09 2.34
CA GLU A 106 4.86 9.19 3.55
C GLU A 106 4.05 8.99 4.83
N SER A 107 2.82 9.54 4.89
CA SER A 107 1.92 9.38 6.04
C SER A 107 1.53 7.91 6.24
N PHE A 108 1.24 7.19 5.15
CA PHE A 108 0.92 5.77 5.23
C PHE A 108 2.12 4.96 5.73
N MET A 109 3.30 5.21 5.14
CA MET A 109 4.53 4.51 5.51
C MET A 109 4.90 4.77 6.97
N LYS A 110 4.81 6.02 7.43
CA LYS A 110 5.08 6.38 8.82
C LYS A 110 4.20 5.61 9.81
N GLU A 111 2.89 5.58 9.58
CA GLU A 111 1.96 4.89 10.48
C GLU A 111 2.12 3.37 10.42
N ALA A 112 2.44 2.82 9.24
CA ALA A 112 2.75 1.40 9.08
C ALA A 112 3.99 1.01 9.90
N LEU A 113 5.08 1.79 9.80
CA LEU A 113 6.31 1.55 10.57
C LEU A 113 6.08 1.75 12.07
N ALA A 114 5.30 2.74 12.48
CA ALA A 114 4.91 2.94 13.87
C ALA A 114 4.05 1.79 14.43
N ALA A 115 3.42 1.01 13.56
CA ALA A 115 2.71 -0.23 13.91
C ALA A 115 3.61 -1.48 13.86
N GLY A 116 4.88 -1.33 13.47
CA GLY A 116 5.81 -2.45 13.30
C GLY A 116 5.53 -3.29 12.05
N ALA A 117 4.88 -2.71 11.03
CA ALA A 117 4.62 -3.42 9.79
C ALA A 117 5.91 -3.79 9.06
N ASP A 118 5.96 -5.01 8.53
CA ASP A 118 7.09 -5.57 7.76
C ASP A 118 6.73 -5.84 6.28
N LEU A 119 5.48 -5.55 5.90
CA LEU A 119 5.00 -5.56 4.52
C LEU A 119 3.90 -4.51 4.38
N MET A 120 3.90 -3.76 3.27
CA MET A 120 2.81 -2.86 2.90
C MET A 120 2.11 -3.33 1.63
N LEU A 121 0.79 -3.36 1.64
CA LEU A 121 -0.05 -3.45 0.45
C LEU A 121 -0.51 -2.05 0.06
N LYS A 122 -0.27 -1.69 -1.21
CA LYS A 122 -0.65 -0.39 -1.75
C LYS A 122 -1.10 -0.50 -3.19
N GLY A 123 -2.31 -0.01 -3.47
CA GLY A 123 -2.82 0.12 -4.83
C GLY A 123 -1.87 0.93 -5.71
N ALA A 124 -1.59 0.40 -6.90
CA ALA A 124 -0.96 1.16 -7.96
C ALA A 124 -1.96 2.23 -8.45
N TYR A 125 -1.49 3.43 -8.76
CA TYR A 125 -2.33 4.46 -9.33
C TYR A 125 -2.60 4.19 -10.81
N THR A 126 -3.54 4.91 -11.41
CA THR A 126 -3.77 4.88 -12.85
C THR A 126 -2.49 5.16 -13.65
N GLN A 127 -2.38 4.60 -14.87
CA GLN A 127 -1.22 4.77 -15.78
C GLN A 127 -0.79 6.24 -15.93
N SER A 128 -1.74 7.16 -16.11
CA SER A 128 -1.46 8.59 -16.26
C SER A 128 -0.85 9.21 -14.99
N ARG A 129 -1.26 8.76 -13.81
CA ARG A 129 -0.74 9.25 -12.53
C ARG A 129 0.58 8.59 -12.17
N ILE A 130 0.76 7.27 -12.37
CA ILE A 130 2.05 6.59 -12.12
C ILE A 130 3.13 7.16 -13.01
N ARG A 131 2.86 7.39 -14.30
CA ARG A 131 3.84 8.00 -15.19
C ARG A 131 4.25 9.37 -14.65
N GLN A 132 3.29 10.23 -14.26
CA GLN A 132 3.60 11.51 -13.59
C GLN A 132 4.36 11.37 -12.26
N MET A 133 4.16 10.30 -11.49
CA MET A 133 4.79 10.08 -10.18
C MET A 133 6.18 9.44 -10.26
N ILE A 134 6.43 8.54 -11.20
CA ILE A 134 7.77 8.02 -11.50
C ILE A 134 8.66 9.18 -11.99
N PHE A 135 8.06 10.16 -12.68
CA PHE A 135 8.70 11.40 -13.07
C PHE A 135 8.55 12.56 -12.04
N GLY A 136 8.07 12.32 -10.80
CA GLY A 136 7.71 13.37 -9.81
C GLY A 136 8.16 13.14 -8.35
N GLY A 137 8.55 14.23 -7.66
CA GLY A 137 9.45 14.23 -6.48
C GLY A 137 9.02 13.50 -5.19
N ALA A 138 7.78 13.62 -4.71
CA ALA A 138 7.40 13.11 -3.38
C ALA A 138 7.04 11.61 -3.35
N THR A 139 6.40 11.09 -4.41
CA THR A 139 6.00 9.67 -4.47
C THR A 139 7.14 8.74 -4.89
N ARG A 140 8.12 9.26 -5.63
CA ARG A 140 9.39 8.58 -5.95
C ARG A 140 10.12 8.08 -4.70
N HIS A 141 10.11 8.87 -3.63
CA HIS A 141 10.77 8.52 -2.36
C HIS A 141 10.11 7.31 -1.69
N ILE A 142 8.78 7.23 -1.63
CA ILE A 142 8.09 6.07 -1.03
C ILE A 142 8.31 4.79 -1.84
N ILE A 143 8.33 4.89 -3.17
CA ILE A 143 8.47 3.72 -4.05
C ILE A 143 9.92 3.20 -4.03
N MET A 144 10.91 4.09 -4.07
CA MET A 144 12.32 3.74 -4.23
C MET A 144 13.08 3.62 -2.91
N GLU A 145 12.58 4.23 -1.83
CA GLU A 145 13.25 4.32 -0.53
C GLU A 145 12.38 3.74 0.59
N SER A 146 11.42 2.87 0.25
CA SER A 146 10.65 2.15 1.25
C SER A 146 11.59 1.31 2.13
N PRO A 147 11.52 1.45 3.47
CA PRO A 147 12.32 0.64 4.39
C PRO A 147 11.77 -0.78 4.58
N ILE A 148 10.57 -1.07 4.04
CA ILE A 148 9.93 -2.39 4.07
C ILE A 148 9.45 -2.80 2.67
N PRO A 149 9.30 -4.11 2.39
CA PRO A 149 8.67 -4.58 1.16
C PRO A 149 7.28 -3.95 0.91
N VAL A 150 6.98 -3.67 -0.36
CA VAL A 150 5.69 -3.09 -0.79
C VAL A 150 5.11 -3.92 -1.93
N LEU A 151 3.96 -4.54 -1.70
CA LEU A 151 3.16 -5.20 -2.72
C LEU A 151 2.26 -4.18 -3.41
N MET A 152 2.36 -4.11 -4.73
CA MET A 152 1.56 -3.23 -5.58
C MET A 152 0.83 -4.03 -6.64
N ALA A 153 -0.43 -3.69 -6.90
CA ALA A 153 -1.22 -4.25 -7.98
C ALA A 153 -2.14 -3.20 -8.61
N ARG A 154 -2.61 -3.50 -9.82
CA ARG A 154 -3.57 -2.71 -10.60
C ARG A 154 -4.88 -3.48 -10.77
#